data_AF-A0A143T0I0-F1
#
_entry.id   AF-A0A143T0I0-F1
#
_cell.length_a   1.000
_cell.length_b   1.000
_cell.length_c   1.000
_cell.angle_alpha   90.00
_cell.angle_beta   90.00
_cell.angle_gamma   90.00
#
_symmetry.space_group_name_H-M   'P 1'
#
loop_
_entity.id
_entity.type
_entity.pdbx_description
1 polymer ?
#
loop_
_entity_poly.entity_id
_entity_poly.type
_entity_poly.pdbx_seq_one_letter_code
_entity_poly.pdbx_strand_id
1 'polypeptide(L)'
;MARFAKSQCRPCPARTHCTTTDSARTVGFPPRELRDLQLRVRAEQQTPDWKTRYAVRSGVEGSINEFAHGHGMRNCRYRGQPKAHLQHVLTAIAVNIERLSSLAPAEEVLSTRPPTAFQTYLDQQGIPRSKSWRTLGT
;
A
#
# COMPACT_ATOMS: atom_id res chain seq x y z
N MET A 1 -21.21 10.19 11.24
CA MET A 1 -21.32 9.69 9.85
C MET A 1 -22.49 10.40 9.19
N ALA A 2 -22.35 10.92 7.97
CA ALA A 2 -23.45 11.47 7.19
C ALA A 2 -23.80 10.52 6.04
N ARG A 3 -25.07 10.16 5.94
CA ARG A 3 -25.62 9.34 4.84
C ARG A 3 -26.53 10.23 4.01
N PHE A 4 -26.28 10.28 2.71
CA PHE A 4 -27.10 11.06 1.78
C PHE A 4 -27.98 10.12 0.98
N ALA A 5 -29.23 10.53 0.73
CA ALA A 5 -30.09 9.82 -0.19
C ALA A 5 -29.66 10.08 -1.65
N LYS A 6 -29.95 9.16 -2.57
CA LYS A 6 -29.67 9.37 -4.00
C LYS A 6 -30.38 10.62 -4.55
N SER A 7 -31.61 10.87 -4.11
CA SER A 7 -32.39 12.05 -4.50
C SER A 7 -31.73 13.39 -4.12
N GLN A 8 -30.95 13.42 -3.03
CA GLN A 8 -30.21 14.59 -2.58
C GLN A 8 -28.80 14.66 -3.17
N CYS A 9 -28.16 13.50 -3.36
CA CYS A 9 -26.81 13.41 -3.89
C CYS A 9 -26.75 13.68 -5.39
N ARG A 10 -27.75 13.23 -6.17
CA ARG A 10 -27.80 13.40 -7.63
C ARG A 10 -27.81 14.87 -8.09
N PRO A 11 -28.64 15.76 -7.53
CA PRO A 11 -28.67 17.18 -7.92
C PRO A 11 -27.58 18.03 -7.25
N CYS A 12 -26.70 17.44 -6.44
CA CYS A 12 -25.68 18.20 -5.72
C CYS A 12 -24.64 18.79 -6.70
N PRO A 13 -24.40 20.10 -6.71
CA PRO A 13 -23.44 20.73 -7.62
C PRO A 13 -21.99 20.27 -7.37
N ALA A 14 -21.67 19.88 -6.13
CA ALA A 14 -20.35 19.36 -5.76
C ALA A 14 -20.17 17.86 -6.05
N ARG A 15 -21.16 17.18 -6.67
CA ARG A 15 -21.13 15.73 -6.89
C ARG A 15 -19.91 15.29 -7.71
N THR A 16 -19.55 16.05 -8.74
CA THR A 16 -18.39 15.79 -9.62
C THR A 16 -17.08 15.68 -8.85
N HIS A 17 -16.93 16.43 -7.75
CA HIS A 17 -15.77 16.38 -6.86
C HIS A 17 -15.89 15.34 -5.73
N CYS A 18 -17.08 14.77 -5.52
CA CYS A 18 -17.39 13.91 -4.38
C CYS A 18 -17.43 12.42 -4.72
N THR A 19 -18.07 12.05 -5.84
CA THR A 19 -18.18 10.65 -6.30
C THR A 19 -18.44 10.58 -7.80
N THR A 20 -17.81 9.62 -8.48
CA THR A 20 -18.02 9.33 -9.90
C THR A 20 -19.11 8.28 -10.12
N THR A 21 -19.55 7.59 -9.06
CA THR A 21 -20.57 6.54 -9.14
C THR A 21 -21.99 7.10 -9.04
N ASP A 22 -22.96 6.36 -9.56
CA ASP A 22 -24.38 6.71 -9.43
C ASP A 22 -25.00 6.36 -8.06
N SER A 23 -24.20 5.78 -7.17
CA SER A 23 -24.58 5.56 -5.77
C SER A 23 -24.39 6.81 -4.93
N ALA A 24 -25.28 7.03 -3.97
CA ALA A 24 -25.07 8.06 -2.95
C ALA A 24 -23.90 7.68 -2.03
N ARG A 25 -23.01 8.63 -1.75
CA ARG A 25 -21.83 8.40 -0.91
C ARG A 25 -22.19 8.54 0.58
N THR A 26 -21.64 7.67 1.41
CA THR A 26 -21.62 7.84 2.86
C THR A 26 -20.31 8.48 3.27
N VAL A 27 -20.37 9.57 4.04
CA VAL A 27 -19.19 10.30 4.51
C VAL A 27 -18.99 10.02 6.00
N GLY A 28 -17.85 9.41 6.32
CA GLY A 28 -17.41 9.22 7.69
C GLY A 28 -16.72 10.47 8.22
N PHE A 29 -17.17 10.98 9.36
CA PHE A 29 -16.47 11.99 10.13
C PHE A 29 -15.90 11.30 11.37
N PRO A 30 -14.60 11.03 11.43
CA PRO A 30 -14.00 10.48 12.64
C PRO A 30 -14.15 11.47 13.80
N PRO A 31 -14.23 10.99 15.05
CA PRO A 31 -14.15 11.85 16.22
C PRO A 31 -12.92 12.77 16.15
N ARG A 32 -13.02 13.98 16.72
CA ARG A 32 -11.98 15.00 16.64
C ARG A 32 -10.61 14.45 17.08
N GLU A 33 -10.57 13.70 18.17
CA GLU A 33 -9.34 13.11 18.69
C GLU A 33 -8.66 12.17 17.68
N LEU A 34 -9.44 11.29 17.03
CA LEU A 34 -8.93 10.38 16.01
C LEU A 34 -8.47 11.14 14.77
N ARG A 35 -9.21 12.17 14.35
CA ARG A 35 -8.82 13.04 13.23
C ARG A 35 -7.50 13.74 13.53
N ASP A 36 -7.36 14.32 14.71
CA ASP A 36 -6.18 15.09 15.10
C ASP A 36 -4.96 14.16 15.25
N LEU A 37 -5.14 12.94 15.76
CA LEU A 37 -4.13 11.88 15.72
C LEU A 37 -3.71 11.53 14.29
N GLN A 38 -4.67 11.31 13.39
CA GLN A 38 -4.37 11.00 11.98
C GLN A 38 -3.59 12.13 11.30
N LEU A 39 -3.94 13.39 11.56
CA LEU A 39 -3.23 14.55 11.02
C LEU A 39 -1.80 14.62 11.54
N ARG A 40 -1.59 14.44 12.85
CA ARG A 40 -0.24 14.38 13.45
C ARG A 40 0.61 13.28 12.83
N VAL A 41 0.10 12.05 12.78
CA VAL A 41 0.82 10.90 12.21
C VAL A 41 1.14 11.15 10.72
N ARG A 42 0.24 11.74 9.94
CA ARG A 42 0.52 12.07 8.53
C ARG A 42 1.59 13.14 8.38
N ALA A 43 1.66 14.11 9.29
CA ALA A 43 2.73 15.11 9.31
C ALA A 43 4.07 14.45 9.66
N GLU A 44 4.10 13.60 10.68
CA GLU A 44 5.29 12.83 11.06
C GLU A 44 5.78 11.94 9.91
N GLN A 45 4.88 11.32 9.16
CA GLN A 45 5.21 10.51 7.96
C GLN A 45 5.97 11.27 6.89
N GLN A 46 5.87 12.61 6.85
CA GLN A 46 6.62 13.40 5.89
C GLN A 46 8.09 13.62 6.28
N THR A 47 8.43 13.43 7.56
CA THR A 47 9.79 13.64 8.07
C THR A 47 10.77 12.60 7.52
N PRO A 48 12.03 12.99 7.23
CA PRO A 48 13.07 12.07 6.78
C PRO A 48 13.29 10.91 7.76
N ASP A 49 13.37 11.19 9.06
CA ASP A 49 13.61 10.17 10.10
C ASP A 49 12.51 9.11 10.18
N TRP A 50 11.25 9.52 10.00
CA TRP A 50 10.14 8.57 9.91
C TRP A 50 10.28 7.68 8.67
N LYS A 51 10.60 8.27 7.52
CA LYS A 51 10.77 7.54 6.26
C LYS A 51 11.92 6.54 6.35
N THR A 52 13.05 6.93 6.94
CA THR A 52 14.22 6.06 7.11
C THR A 52 13.86 4.83 7.95
N ARG A 53 13.19 5.03 9.08
CA ARG A 53 12.72 3.92 9.93
C ARG A 53 11.70 3.04 9.20
N TYR A 54 10.79 3.63 8.44
CA TYR A 54 9.72 2.88 7.79
C TYR A 54 10.16 2.18 6.49
N ALA A 55 11.23 2.64 5.83
CA ALA A 55 11.75 2.04 4.60
C ALA A 55 12.09 0.55 4.77
N VAL A 56 12.68 0.18 5.91
CA VAL A 56 12.96 -1.21 6.31
C VAL A 56 11.71 -2.10 6.21
N ARG A 57 10.55 -1.55 6.56
CA ARG A 57 9.28 -2.30 6.62
C ARG A 57 8.48 -2.23 5.33
N SER A 58 8.86 -1.35 4.41
CA SER A 58 8.04 -1.05 3.23
C SER A 58 7.85 -2.23 2.28
N GLY A 59 8.72 -3.23 2.32
CA GLY A 59 8.64 -4.44 1.49
C GLY A 59 7.68 -5.54 1.99
N VAL A 60 7.06 -5.39 3.17
CA VAL A 60 6.31 -6.49 3.79
C VAL A 60 5.06 -6.91 3.01
N GLU A 61 4.31 -5.96 2.43
CA GLU A 61 3.11 -6.28 1.65
C GLU A 61 3.45 -7.03 0.35
N GLY A 62 4.55 -6.62 -0.31
CA GLY A 62 5.06 -7.33 -1.49
C GLY A 62 5.49 -8.74 -1.15
N SER A 63 6.15 -8.91 0.01
CA SER A 63 6.53 -10.22 0.53
C SER A 63 5.30 -11.09 0.81
N ILE A 64 4.31 -10.56 1.53
CA ILE A 64 3.05 -11.29 1.79
C ILE A 64 2.35 -11.68 0.49
N ASN A 65 2.37 -10.81 -0.52
CA ASN A 65 1.79 -11.10 -1.82
C ASN A 65 2.52 -12.23 -2.55
N GLU A 66 3.85 -12.21 -2.56
CA GLU A 66 4.70 -13.28 -3.12
C GLU A 66 4.43 -14.61 -2.42
N PHE A 67 4.44 -14.62 -1.08
CA PHE A 67 4.07 -15.80 -0.28
C PHE A 67 2.68 -16.35 -0.63
N ALA A 68 1.66 -15.47 -0.62
CA ALA A 68 0.28 -15.89 -0.76
C ALA A 68 -0.09 -16.30 -2.20
N HIS A 69 0.34 -15.53 -3.20
CA HIS A 69 -0.06 -15.70 -4.60
C HIS A 69 1.02 -16.34 -5.46
N GLY A 70 2.31 -16.08 -5.20
CA GLY A 70 3.42 -16.72 -5.92
C GLY A 70 3.62 -18.18 -5.50
N HIS A 71 3.54 -18.45 -4.19
CA HIS A 71 3.82 -19.78 -3.64
C HIS A 71 2.64 -20.48 -2.95
N GLY A 72 1.43 -19.91 -3.04
CA GLY A 72 0.21 -20.55 -2.56
C GLY A 72 0.19 -20.84 -1.05
N MET A 73 0.90 -20.05 -0.23
CA MET A 73 1.06 -20.28 1.22
C MET A 73 -0.26 -20.44 1.99
N ARG A 74 -1.36 -19.84 1.49
CA ARG A 74 -2.70 -19.94 2.09
C ARG A 74 -3.38 -21.30 1.89
N ASN A 75 -2.89 -22.10 0.94
CA ASN A 75 -3.47 -23.38 0.58
C ASN A 75 -2.55 -24.51 1.03
N CYS A 76 -2.77 -25.01 2.24
CA CYS A 76 -2.03 -26.17 2.75
C CYS A 76 -2.65 -27.47 2.24
N ARG A 77 -1.86 -28.31 1.55
CA ARG A 77 -2.32 -29.62 1.04
C ARG A 77 -2.59 -30.62 2.18
N TYR A 78 -1.94 -30.43 3.31
CA TYR A 78 -2.02 -31.30 4.48
C TYR A 78 -2.85 -30.66 5.60
N ARG A 79 -3.51 -31.50 6.40
CA ARG A 79 -4.28 -31.08 7.58
C ARG A 79 -3.42 -31.15 8.85
N GLY A 80 -3.61 -30.18 9.74
CA GLY A 80 -2.94 -30.09 11.04
C GLY A 80 -1.86 -29.00 11.11
N GLN A 81 -1.79 -28.29 12.24
CA GLN A 81 -0.85 -27.18 12.45
C GLN A 81 0.62 -27.55 12.22
N PRO A 82 1.14 -28.71 12.67
CA PRO A 82 2.55 -29.05 12.45
C PRO A 82 2.93 -29.17 10.97
N LYS A 83 2.03 -29.74 10.15
CA LYS A 83 2.28 -29.91 8.71
C LYS A 83 2.13 -28.59 7.96
N ALA A 84 1.18 -27.75 8.35
CA ALA A 84 1.05 -26.40 7.81
C ALA A 84 2.28 -25.54 8.13
N HIS A 85 2.80 -25.62 9.37
CA HIS A 85 4.01 -24.93 9.77
C HIS A 85 5.23 -25.37 8.93
N LEU A 86 5.42 -26.68 8.73
CA LEU A 86 6.48 -27.18 7.86
C LEU A 86 6.35 -26.65 6.43
N GLN A 87 5.14 -26.65 5.85
CA GLN A 87 4.91 -26.06 4.54
C GLN A 87 5.30 -24.58 4.52
N HIS A 88 4.90 -23.78 5.51
CA HIS A 88 5.23 -22.35 5.59
C HIS A 88 6.74 -22.09 5.71
N VAL A 89 7.45 -22.89 6.51
CA VAL A 89 8.92 -22.80 6.62
C VAL A 89 9.59 -23.11 5.29
N LEU A 90 9.19 -24.19 4.61
CA LEU A 90 9.74 -24.55 3.30
C LEU A 90 9.44 -23.49 2.24
N THR A 91 8.23 -22.91 2.24
CA THR A 91 7.88 -21.79 1.36
C THR A 91 8.75 -20.57 1.65
N ALA A 92 9.04 -20.25 2.91
CA ALA A 92 9.92 -19.14 3.28
C ALA A 92 11.36 -19.35 2.82
N ILE A 93 11.85 -20.59 2.91
CA ILE A 93 13.16 -20.95 2.36
C ILE A 93 13.18 -20.76 0.84
N ALA A 94 12.17 -21.24 0.12
CA ALA A 94 12.07 -21.10 -1.33
C ALA A 94 12.06 -19.63 -1.78
N VAL A 95 11.20 -18.80 -1.15
CA VAL A 95 11.15 -17.35 -1.42
C VAL A 95 12.52 -16.68 -1.18
N ASN A 96 13.21 -17.03 -0.09
CA ASN A 96 14.52 -16.47 0.18
C ASN A 96 15.57 -16.86 -0.88
N ILE A 97 15.53 -18.11 -1.35
CA ILE A 97 16.43 -18.58 -2.42
C ILE A 97 16.15 -17.83 -3.73
N GLU A 98 14.88 -17.69 -4.14
CA GLU A 98 14.51 -16.96 -5.36
C GLU A 98 14.95 -15.49 -5.28
N ARG A 99 14.72 -14.83 -4.15
CA ARG A 99 15.18 -13.46 -3.94
C ARG A 99 16.68 -13.32 -4.04
N LEU A 100 17.45 -14.22 -3.40
CA LEU A 100 18.91 -14.22 -3.50
C LEU A 100 19.37 -14.43 -4.94
N SER A 101 18.70 -15.29 -5.71
CA SER A 101 19.02 -15.51 -7.13
C SER A 101 18.72 -14.31 -8.03
N SER A 102 17.76 -13.45 -7.63
CA SER A 102 17.38 -12.24 -8.37
C SER A 102 18.24 -11.02 -8.05
N LEU A 103 19.11 -11.10 -7.04
CA LEU A 103 20.07 -10.05 -6.77
C LEU A 103 21.10 -10.05 -7.90
N ALA A 104 21.26 -8.90 -8.58
CA ALA A 104 22.36 -8.71 -9.50
C ALA A 104 23.69 -8.92 -8.74
N PRO A 105 24.74 -9.45 -9.40
CA PRO A 105 26.08 -9.36 -8.84
C PRO A 105 26.37 -7.89 -8.48
N ALA A 106 27.18 -7.68 -7.44
CA ALA A 106 27.40 -6.39 -6.81
C ALA A 106 28.21 -5.42 -7.70
N GLU A 107 27.72 -5.09 -8.89
CA GLU A 107 28.12 -3.98 -9.73
C GLU A 107 27.13 -3.92 -10.91
N GLU A 108 26.12 -3.07 -10.79
CA GLU A 108 25.57 -2.24 -11.89
C GLU A 108 24.34 -1.46 -11.39
N VAL A 109 24.31 -0.18 -11.74
CA VAL A 109 23.39 0.85 -11.21
C VAL A 109 21.93 0.40 -11.33
N LEU A 110 21.23 0.35 -10.19
CA LEU A 110 19.80 0.05 -10.11
C LEU A 110 19.01 0.93 -11.08
N SER A 111 18.44 0.31 -12.12
CA SER A 111 17.47 0.95 -13.01
C SER A 111 16.28 1.46 -12.19
N THR A 112 15.98 2.75 -12.30
CA THR A 112 14.83 3.35 -11.63
C THR A 112 13.54 2.82 -12.24
N ARG A 113 12.64 2.30 -11.40
CA ARG A 113 11.34 1.79 -11.83
C ARG A 113 10.55 2.92 -12.53
N PRO A 114 9.91 2.65 -13.69
CA PRO A 114 9.05 3.63 -14.34
C PRO A 114 7.86 4.01 -13.43
N PRO A 115 7.38 5.26 -13.49
CA PRO A 115 6.28 5.72 -12.65
C PRO A 115 5.00 4.91 -12.91
N THR A 116 4.26 4.65 -11.83
CA THR A 116 2.93 4.02 -11.91
C THR A 116 1.91 4.97 -12.55
N ALA A 117 0.82 4.42 -13.13
CA ALA A 117 -0.25 5.22 -13.73
C ALA A 117 -0.83 6.30 -12.78
N PHE A 118 -0.90 6.01 -11.48
CA PHE A 118 -1.33 6.98 -10.47
C PHE A 118 -0.31 8.12 -10.28
N GLN A 119 0.99 7.81 -10.29
CA GLN A 119 2.04 8.84 -10.21
C GLN A 119 2.01 9.74 -11.45
N THR A 120 1.80 9.16 -12.63
CA THR A 120 1.62 9.92 -13.88
C THR A 120 0.41 10.86 -13.80
N TYR A 121 -0.72 10.38 -13.27
CA TYR A 121 -1.92 11.22 -13.05
C TYR A 121 -1.64 12.40 -12.12
N LEU A 122 -0.93 12.17 -11.00
CA LEU A 122 -0.59 13.25 -10.06
C LEU A 122 0.26 14.34 -10.73
N ASP A 123 1.23 13.95 -11.55
CA ASP A 123 2.07 14.88 -12.30
C ASP A 123 1.24 15.71 -13.28
N GLN A 124 0.34 15.08 -14.03
CA GLN A 124 -0.54 15.74 -14.99
C GLN A 124 -1.44 16.78 -14.33
N GLN A 125 -1.83 16.56 -13.07
CA GLN A 125 -2.70 17.47 -12.32
C GLN A 125 -1.92 18.51 -11.50
N GLY A 126 -0.58 18.53 -11.57
CA GLY A 126 0.27 19.40 -10.76
C GLY A 126 0.14 19.14 -9.26
N ILE A 127 -0.37 17.97 -8.87
CA ILE A 127 -0.55 17.59 -7.47
C ILE A 127 0.79 17.05 -6.98
N PRO A 128 1.37 17.63 -5.91
CA PRO A 128 2.60 17.12 -5.35
C PRO A 128 2.45 15.64 -5.03
N ARG A 129 3.30 14.80 -5.64
CA ARG A 129 3.36 13.37 -5.29
C ARG A 129 3.55 13.29 -3.78
N SER A 130 2.68 12.55 -3.09
CA SER A 130 2.97 12.20 -1.70
C SER A 130 4.31 11.46 -1.72
N LYS A 131 5.37 12.06 -1.16
CA LYS A 131 6.69 11.42 -1.11
C LYS A 131 6.50 10.08 -0.43
N SER A 132 6.55 9.00 -1.22
CA SER A 132 6.46 7.67 -0.65
C SER A 132 7.63 7.54 0.30
N TRP A 133 7.42 7.01 1.50
CA TRP A 133 8.54 6.73 2.42
C TRP A 133 9.56 5.75 1.82
N ARG A 134 9.21 5.08 0.72
CA ARG A 134 10.09 4.16 -0.03
C ARG A 134 11.15 4.90 -0.85
N THR A 135 10.90 6.15 -1.19
CA THR A 135 11.86 7.01 -1.89
C THR A 135 12.59 7.86 -0.86
N LEU A 136 13.61 7.27 -0.23
CA LEU A 136 14.61 8.01 0.52
C LEU A 136 15.64 8.54 -0.48
N GLY A 137 15.71 9.86 -0.63
CA GLY A 137 16.82 10.53 -1.32
C GLY A 137 16.75 10.53 -2.85
N THR A 138 16.34 11.68 -3.40
CA THR A 138 17.29 12.59 -4.08
C THR A 138 17.16 13.94 -3.42
#